data_AF-A0AAU0EZP6-F1
#
_entry.id   AF-A0AAU0EZP6-F1
#
_cell.length_a   1.000
_cell.length_b   1.000
_cell.length_c   1.000
_cell.angle_alpha   90.00
_cell.angle_beta   90.00
_cell.angle_gamma   90.00
#
_symmetry.space_group_name_H-M   'P 1'
#
loop_
_entity.id
_entity.type
_entity.pdbx_description
1 polymer ?
#
loop_
_entity_poly.entity_id
_entity_poly.type
_entity_poly.pdbx_seq_one_letter_code
_entity_poly.pdbx_strand_id
1 'polypeptide(L)'
;MKKALIYLAIAAVSFTSCRKDDTSSTTIQEVSDLTTQNANDDKAIAKYMDEHYLDALGRIKAFSSTDASDDGYTKLSDLSYTKLESGVIIIVRDGAQPEDGVTIGETDIIRLMHKSTAFLSNENNGIQYTRKITFANTLESTGVPEVDPTYYYAKPTTVTNSGQSRAYFEIEGLREGLSHFKSFDKADSENYNLQGVIIVPSRAAFARDSHYPYANIDWRNRTFVFNFQVYKTSARD
;
A
#
# COMPACT_ATOMS: atom_id res chain seq x y z
N MET A 1 -59.68 48.51 -7.28
CA MET A 1 -58.32 48.83 -6.81
C MET A 1 -57.68 47.57 -6.26
N LYS A 2 -56.95 46.84 -7.10
CA LYS A 2 -56.37 45.54 -6.76
C LYS A 2 -55.19 45.30 -7.72
N LYS A 3 -54.06 44.92 -7.12
CA LYS A 3 -52.95 44.14 -7.68
C LYS A 3 -51.91 44.90 -8.51
N ALA A 4 -50.86 45.32 -7.81
CA ALA A 4 -49.50 45.29 -8.35
C ALA A 4 -49.09 43.82 -8.57
N LEU A 5 -48.61 43.49 -9.76
CA LEU A 5 -47.88 42.25 -10.04
C LEU A 5 -46.51 42.67 -10.54
N ILE A 6 -45.53 42.58 -9.64
CA ILE A 6 -44.12 42.78 -9.95
C ILE A 6 -43.63 41.50 -10.65
N TYR A 7 -43.10 41.71 -11.84
CA TYR A 7 -42.31 40.74 -12.60
C TYR A 7 -40.99 40.47 -11.86
N LEU A 8 -40.67 39.20 -11.66
CA LEU A 8 -39.32 38.75 -11.33
C LEU A 8 -38.95 37.65 -12.33
N ALA A 9 -38.22 38.07 -13.36
CA ALA A 9 -37.55 37.18 -14.29
C ALA A 9 -36.36 36.55 -13.57
N ILE A 10 -36.44 35.24 -13.30
CA ILE A 10 -35.29 34.46 -12.82
C ILE A 10 -34.46 34.12 -14.05
N ALA A 11 -33.31 34.78 -14.19
CA ALA A 11 -32.28 34.38 -15.13
C ALA A 11 -31.66 33.07 -14.63
N ALA A 12 -32.06 31.95 -15.22
CA ALA A 12 -31.37 30.67 -15.08
C ALA A 12 -30.03 30.77 -15.84
N VAL A 13 -28.94 30.96 -15.08
CA VAL A 13 -27.59 30.73 -15.62
C VAL A 13 -27.36 29.23 -15.58
N SER A 14 -27.73 28.54 -16.66
CA SER A 14 -27.29 27.18 -16.92
C SER A 14 -25.80 27.21 -17.28
N PHE A 15 -24.95 26.74 -16.38
CA PHE A 15 -23.56 26.40 -16.70
C PHE A 15 -23.57 25.26 -17.72
N THR A 16 -23.44 25.60 -18.99
CA THR A 16 -23.06 24.64 -20.03
C THR A 16 -21.58 24.32 -19.82
N SER A 17 -21.29 23.32 -18.99
CA SER A 17 -19.96 22.73 -18.97
C SER A 17 -19.71 22.14 -20.36
N CYS A 18 -18.72 22.69 -21.06
CA CYS A 18 -18.25 22.20 -22.34
C CYS A 18 -17.90 20.71 -22.21
N ARG A 19 -18.77 19.85 -22.75
CA ARG A 19 -18.40 18.50 -23.11
C ARG A 19 -17.40 18.60 -24.25
N LYS A 20 -16.12 18.46 -23.91
CA LYS A 20 -15.12 18.02 -24.87
C LYS A 20 -15.10 16.50 -24.77
N ASP A 21 -15.53 15.85 -25.85
CA ASP A 21 -15.33 14.41 -26.07
C ASP A 21 -13.83 14.16 -26.07
N ASP A 22 -13.28 13.70 -24.94
CA ASP A 22 -11.97 13.09 -24.89
C ASP A 22 -12.17 11.62 -24.49
N THR A 23 -11.76 10.76 -25.42
CA THR A 23 -11.55 9.32 -25.32
C THR A 23 -11.50 8.81 -23.88
N SER A 24 -12.37 7.84 -23.57
CA SER A 24 -12.49 7.06 -22.34
C SER A 24 -11.17 6.79 -21.62
N SER A 25 -10.69 7.79 -20.87
CA SER A 25 -9.79 7.62 -19.76
C SER A 25 -10.70 7.69 -18.54
N THR A 26 -10.90 6.56 -17.88
CA THR A 26 -11.55 6.51 -16.57
C THR A 26 -10.63 7.24 -15.60
N THR A 27 -10.72 8.57 -15.59
CA THR A 27 -10.02 9.42 -14.65
C THR A 27 -10.65 9.10 -13.31
N ILE A 28 -9.92 8.37 -12.47
CA ILE A 28 -10.30 8.20 -11.07
C ILE A 28 -10.39 9.61 -10.50
N GLN A 29 -11.58 9.99 -10.08
CA GLN A 29 -11.80 11.28 -9.46
C GLN A 29 -11.24 11.20 -8.03
N GLU A 30 -10.18 11.95 -7.76
CA GLU A 30 -9.69 12.13 -6.38
C GLU A 30 -10.83 12.74 -5.56
N VAL A 31 -11.21 12.07 -4.47
CA VAL A 31 -12.22 12.59 -3.54
C VAL A 31 -11.72 13.88 -2.88
N SER A 32 -12.61 14.81 -2.55
CA SER A 32 -12.18 16.14 -2.10
C SER A 32 -11.40 16.11 -0.78
N ASP A 33 -11.77 15.25 0.17
CA ASP A 33 -11.23 15.26 1.52
C ASP A 33 -10.53 13.94 1.90
N LEU A 34 -9.59 14.05 2.83
CA LEU A 34 -8.79 12.92 3.32
C LEU A 34 -9.60 11.91 4.13
N THR A 35 -10.66 12.32 4.81
CA THR A 35 -11.50 11.41 5.60
C THR A 35 -12.20 10.41 4.69
N THR A 36 -12.78 10.89 3.59
CA THR A 36 -13.38 10.05 2.55
C THR A 36 -12.33 9.16 1.89
N GLN A 37 -11.13 9.69 1.60
CA GLN A 37 -10.04 8.89 1.05
C GLN A 37 -9.64 7.74 1.98
N ASN A 38 -9.50 8.02 3.28
CA ASN A 38 -9.15 7.03 4.29
C ASN A 38 -10.21 5.94 4.43
N ALA A 39 -11.49 6.32 4.39
CA ALA A 39 -12.60 5.35 4.41
C ALA A 39 -12.63 4.48 3.14
N ASN A 40 -12.31 5.05 1.98
CA ASN A 40 -12.22 4.30 0.73
C ASN A 40 -11.02 3.36 0.72
N ASP A 41 -9.86 3.78 1.23
CA ASP A 41 -8.71 2.90 1.41
C ASP A 41 -9.06 1.70 2.30
N ASP A 42 -9.70 1.94 3.45
CA ASP A 42 -10.10 0.86 4.36
C ASP A 42 -11.03 -0.16 3.70
N LYS A 43 -12.02 0.30 2.94
CA LYS A 43 -12.92 -0.60 2.19
C LYS A 43 -12.19 -1.33 1.06
N ALA A 44 -11.29 -0.65 0.35
CA ALA A 44 -10.52 -1.24 -0.75
C ALA A 44 -9.54 -2.30 -0.24
N ILE A 45 -8.94 -2.08 0.93
CA ILE A 45 -8.11 -3.05 1.64
C ILE A 45 -8.94 -4.27 2.04
N ALA A 46 -10.12 -4.09 2.64
CA ALA A 46 -11.00 -5.20 2.99
C ALA A 46 -11.35 -6.05 1.75
N LYS A 47 -11.74 -5.39 0.64
CA LYS A 47 -11.99 -6.07 -0.63
C LYS A 47 -10.75 -6.78 -1.19
N TYR A 48 -9.57 -6.15 -1.12
CA TYR A 48 -8.31 -6.78 -1.52
C TYR A 48 -8.05 -8.06 -0.72
N MET A 49 -8.27 -8.02 0.60
CA MET A 49 -8.07 -9.18 1.47
C MET A 49 -9.07 -10.32 1.19
N ASP A 50 -10.32 -9.99 0.85
CA ASP A 50 -11.35 -10.97 0.47
C ASP A 50 -11.07 -11.67 -0.86
N GLU A 51 -10.35 -11.01 -1.76
CA GLU A 51 -10.10 -11.48 -3.13
C GLU A 51 -8.71 -12.09 -3.34
N HIS A 52 -7.91 -12.19 -2.27
CA HIS A 52 -6.57 -12.74 -2.34
C HIS A 52 -6.31 -13.78 -1.26
N TYR A 53 -5.30 -14.61 -1.49
CA TYR A 53 -4.80 -15.63 -0.57
C TYR A 53 -3.27 -15.72 -0.61
N LEU A 54 -2.68 -16.49 0.30
CA LEU A 54 -1.25 -16.83 0.30
C LEU A 54 -1.04 -18.24 -0.27
N ASP A 55 -0.17 -18.37 -1.27
CA ASP A 55 0.25 -19.68 -1.78
C ASP A 55 1.17 -20.43 -0.78
N ALA A 56 1.60 -21.64 -1.13
CA ALA A 56 2.47 -22.47 -0.29
C ALA A 56 3.82 -21.82 0.08
N LEU A 57 4.31 -20.84 -0.68
CA LEU A 57 5.51 -20.06 -0.39
C LEU A 57 5.21 -18.69 0.22
N GLY A 58 3.95 -18.45 0.57
CA GLY A 58 3.47 -17.20 1.16
C GLY A 58 3.30 -16.07 0.16
N ARG A 59 3.27 -16.35 -1.15
CA ARG A 59 3.05 -15.31 -2.16
C ARG A 59 1.59 -14.94 -2.24
N ILE A 60 1.30 -13.65 -2.35
CA ILE A 60 -0.07 -13.19 -2.58
C ILE A 60 -0.52 -13.55 -3.99
N LYS A 61 -1.68 -14.21 -4.09
CA LYS A 61 -2.39 -14.56 -5.32
C LYS A 61 -3.83 -14.06 -5.24
N ALA A 62 -4.41 -13.70 -6.37
CA ALA A 62 -5.84 -13.41 -6.46
C ALA A 62 -6.58 -14.72 -6.70
N PHE A 63 -7.78 -14.87 -6.13
CA PHE A 63 -8.67 -15.98 -6.48
C PHE A 63 -9.12 -15.86 -7.94
N SER A 64 -9.26 -17.01 -8.59
CA SER A 64 -9.74 -17.12 -9.95
C SER A 64 -11.20 -17.54 -9.96
N SER A 65 -12.05 -16.78 -10.64
CA SER A 65 -13.44 -17.22 -10.88
C SER A 65 -13.56 -18.35 -11.90
N THR A 66 -12.46 -18.72 -12.56
CA THR A 66 -12.43 -19.71 -13.66
C THR A 66 -11.52 -20.90 -13.38
N ASP A 67 -10.76 -20.89 -12.28
CA ASP A 67 -9.83 -21.95 -11.89
C ASP A 67 -10.06 -22.33 -10.43
N ALA A 68 -10.72 -23.46 -10.21
CA ALA A 68 -11.07 -23.96 -8.88
C ALA A 68 -9.88 -24.52 -8.08
N SER A 69 -8.66 -24.53 -8.65
CA SER A 69 -7.48 -25.02 -7.93
C SER A 69 -7.11 -24.15 -6.71
N ASP A 70 -7.63 -22.93 -6.65
CA ASP A 70 -7.42 -22.01 -5.53
C ASP A 70 -8.57 -21.95 -4.51
N ASP A 71 -9.71 -22.59 -4.77
CA ASP A 71 -10.90 -22.57 -3.89
C ASP A 71 -10.63 -23.11 -2.47
N GLY A 72 -9.57 -23.90 -2.30
CA GLY A 72 -9.16 -24.46 -1.01
C GLY A 72 -8.29 -23.54 -0.15
N TYR A 73 -7.81 -22.41 -0.67
CA TYR A 73 -6.98 -21.48 0.10
C TYR A 73 -7.82 -20.55 0.96
N THR A 74 -7.30 -20.24 2.15
CA THR A 74 -7.91 -19.25 3.04
C THR A 74 -7.67 -17.84 2.51
N LYS A 75 -8.75 -17.03 2.47
CA LYS A 75 -8.66 -15.61 2.11
C LYS A 75 -7.78 -14.86 3.11
N LEU A 76 -7.13 -13.79 2.68
CA LEU A 76 -6.35 -12.96 3.61
C LEU A 76 -7.23 -12.36 4.72
N SER A 77 -8.50 -12.08 4.43
CA SER A 77 -9.49 -11.57 5.40
C SER A 77 -9.91 -12.60 6.44
N ASP A 78 -9.76 -13.89 6.14
CA ASP A 78 -10.08 -15.00 7.04
C ASP A 78 -8.85 -15.48 7.83
N LEU A 79 -7.65 -14.95 7.55
CA LEU A 79 -6.45 -15.21 8.34
C LEU A 79 -6.44 -14.41 9.65
N SER A 80 -5.64 -14.83 10.62
CA SER A 80 -5.35 -13.99 11.79
C SER A 80 -4.54 -12.76 11.36
N TYR A 81 -5.05 -11.57 11.64
CA TYR A 81 -4.37 -10.31 11.36
C TYR A 81 -4.56 -9.30 12.48
N THR A 82 -3.61 -8.37 12.59
CA THR A 82 -3.69 -7.21 13.49
C THR A 82 -3.92 -5.96 12.66
N LYS A 83 -4.90 -5.12 13.05
CA LYS A 83 -5.10 -3.77 12.50
C LYS A 83 -4.68 -2.74 13.55
N LEU A 84 -3.70 -1.92 13.22
CA LEU A 84 -3.20 -0.85 14.09
C LEU A 84 -4.07 0.41 14.00
N GLU A 85 -3.88 1.34 14.94
CA GLU A 85 -4.61 2.62 14.95
C GLU A 85 -4.33 3.47 13.70
N SER A 86 -3.11 3.38 13.16
CA SER A 86 -2.73 3.97 11.87
C SER A 86 -3.52 3.39 10.68
N GLY A 87 -4.12 2.22 10.87
CA GLY A 87 -4.80 1.45 9.84
C GLY A 87 -3.92 0.42 9.14
N VAL A 88 -2.65 0.33 9.49
CA VAL A 88 -1.75 -0.72 9.00
C VAL A 88 -2.31 -2.08 9.38
N ILE A 89 -2.36 -2.99 8.42
CA ILE A 89 -2.77 -4.38 8.62
C ILE A 89 -1.55 -5.28 8.55
N ILE A 90 -1.41 -6.16 9.53
CA ILE A 90 -0.30 -7.10 9.68
C ILE A 90 -0.85 -8.52 9.65
N ILE A 91 -0.37 -9.31 8.69
CA ILE A 91 -0.62 -10.75 8.61
C ILE A 91 0.71 -11.45 8.84
N VAL A 92 0.87 -12.02 10.04
CA VAL A 92 1.99 -12.90 10.36
C VAL A 92 1.63 -14.30 9.88
N ARG A 93 2.41 -14.83 8.92
CA ARG A 93 2.11 -16.15 8.37
C ARG A 93 2.55 -17.22 9.36
N ASP A 94 1.60 -18.07 9.73
CA ASP A 94 1.83 -19.21 10.61
C ASP A 94 2.81 -20.22 9.96
N GLY A 95 3.68 -20.82 10.79
CA GLY A 95 4.72 -21.75 10.35
C GLY A 95 5.80 -21.18 9.43
N ALA A 96 5.82 -19.86 9.18
CA ALA A 96 6.80 -19.19 8.32
C ALA A 96 7.64 -18.13 9.04
N GLN A 97 7.62 -18.12 10.37
CA GLN A 97 8.48 -17.26 11.20
C GLN A 97 9.82 -17.95 11.49
N PRO A 98 10.91 -17.19 11.72
CA PRO A 98 12.16 -17.76 12.20
C PRO A 98 11.99 -18.37 13.60
N GLU A 99 12.54 -19.56 13.83
CA GLU A 99 12.58 -20.20 15.16
C GLU A 99 13.37 -19.34 16.15
N ASP A 100 14.60 -18.99 15.77
CA ASP A 100 15.51 -18.09 16.52
C ASP A 100 15.62 -16.70 15.85
N GLY A 101 14.48 -16.02 15.70
CA GLY A 101 14.44 -14.71 15.06
C GLY A 101 15.07 -13.57 15.88
N VAL A 102 15.66 -12.60 15.18
CA VAL A 102 16.23 -11.37 15.77
C VAL A 102 15.20 -10.24 15.70
N THR A 103 15.03 -9.50 16.80
CA THR A 103 14.19 -8.29 16.83
C THR A 103 14.78 -7.23 15.90
N ILE A 104 13.95 -6.63 15.05
CA ILE A 104 14.35 -5.54 14.16
C ILE A 104 14.32 -4.23 14.95
N GLY A 105 15.48 -3.62 15.16
CA GLY A 105 15.57 -2.30 15.79
C GLY A 105 15.03 -1.19 14.90
N GLU A 106 14.56 -0.09 15.51
CA GLU A 106 13.88 1.01 14.81
C GLU A 106 14.71 1.65 13.69
N THR A 107 16.04 1.58 13.80
CA THR A 107 17.00 2.17 12.87
C THR A 107 17.87 1.12 12.20
N ASP A 108 17.64 -0.16 12.45
CA ASP A 108 18.51 -1.22 11.98
C ASP A 108 18.58 -1.22 10.46
N ILE A 109 19.66 -1.77 9.93
CA ILE A 109 19.77 -2.14 8.53
C ILE A 109 18.96 -3.42 8.34
N ILE A 110 18.15 -3.48 7.29
CA ILE A 110 17.39 -4.69 6.92
C ILE A 110 17.78 -5.21 5.54
N ARG A 111 17.60 -6.52 5.35
CA ARG A 111 17.68 -7.19 4.05
C ARG A 111 16.32 -7.76 3.70
N LEU A 112 15.61 -7.10 2.79
CA LEU A 112 14.20 -7.36 2.51
C LEU A 112 14.04 -8.14 1.21
N MET A 113 13.56 -9.38 1.30
CA MET A 113 13.16 -10.18 0.14
C MET A 113 11.65 -10.06 -0.04
N HIS A 114 11.17 -9.45 -1.11
CA HIS A 114 9.77 -9.05 -1.19
C HIS A 114 9.25 -8.79 -2.61
N LYS A 115 7.92 -8.84 -2.72
CA LYS A 115 7.17 -8.21 -3.80
C LYS A 115 6.18 -7.25 -3.19
N SER A 116 6.40 -5.96 -3.45
CA SER A 116 5.53 -4.89 -3.01
C SER A 116 4.74 -4.31 -4.18
N THR A 117 3.46 -4.12 -3.95
CA THR A 117 2.55 -3.47 -4.92
C THR A 117 1.84 -2.31 -4.27
N ALA A 118 1.29 -1.42 -5.08
CA ALA A 118 0.46 -0.32 -4.63
C ALA A 118 -0.79 -0.19 -5.50
N PHE A 119 -1.89 0.29 -4.93
CA PHE A 119 -3.14 0.53 -5.64
C PHE A 119 -3.82 1.80 -5.15
N LEU A 120 -4.76 2.31 -5.94
CA LEU A 120 -5.66 3.40 -5.56
C LEU A 120 -7.02 2.82 -5.18
N SER A 121 -7.61 3.31 -4.11
CA SER A 121 -9.04 3.10 -3.85
C SER A 121 -9.87 3.93 -4.82
N ASN A 122 -10.97 3.38 -5.32
CA ASN A 122 -11.95 4.12 -6.10
C ASN A 122 -13.36 3.64 -5.74
N GLU A 123 -14.22 4.57 -5.32
CA GLU A 123 -15.63 4.27 -5.08
C GLU A 123 -16.42 4.75 -6.31
N ASN A 124 -16.80 3.80 -7.17
CA ASN A 124 -17.63 4.08 -8.35
C ASN A 124 -18.58 2.91 -8.58
N ASN A 125 -19.83 3.04 -8.11
CA ASN A 125 -20.82 1.97 -8.06
C ASN A 125 -20.32 0.74 -7.28
N GLY A 126 -19.60 0.98 -6.19
CA GLY A 126 -18.95 -0.02 -5.36
C GLY A 126 -17.46 0.28 -5.20
N ILE A 127 -16.89 -0.19 -4.08
CA ILE A 127 -15.47 -0.02 -3.80
C ILE A 127 -14.61 -0.89 -4.72
N GLN A 128 -13.53 -0.30 -5.22
CA GLN A 128 -12.53 -0.95 -6.06
C GLN A 128 -11.12 -0.62 -5.55
N TYR A 129 -10.20 -1.57 -5.68
CA TYR A 129 -8.77 -1.29 -5.72
C TYR A 129 -8.32 -1.35 -7.19
N THR A 130 -7.75 -0.27 -7.70
CA THR A 130 -7.46 -0.11 -9.13
C THR A 130 -6.07 0.51 -9.34
N ARG A 131 -5.64 0.63 -10.60
CA ARG A 131 -4.31 1.12 -11.00
C ARG A 131 -3.19 0.46 -10.18
N LYS A 132 -3.31 -0.87 -10.02
CA LYS A 132 -2.32 -1.69 -9.34
C LYS A 132 -0.99 -1.57 -10.08
N ILE A 133 0.06 -1.27 -9.34
CA ILE A 133 1.41 -1.10 -9.85
C ILE A 133 2.41 -1.80 -8.92
N THR A 134 3.48 -2.34 -9.49
CA THR A 134 4.61 -2.84 -8.68
C THR A 134 5.36 -1.64 -8.12
N PHE A 135 5.58 -1.65 -6.80
CA PHE A 135 6.41 -0.64 -6.13
C PHE A 135 7.88 -1.06 -6.15
N ALA A 136 8.16 -2.28 -5.68
CA ALA A 136 9.49 -2.89 -5.67
C ALA A 136 9.32 -4.42 -5.65
N ASN A 137 10.23 -5.17 -6.26
CA ASN A 137 10.09 -6.60 -6.42
C ASN A 137 11.44 -7.28 -6.57
N THR A 138 11.92 -7.92 -5.52
CA THR A 138 13.15 -8.72 -5.57
C THR A 138 12.89 -10.18 -5.93
N LEU A 139 11.67 -10.69 -5.67
CA LEU A 139 11.31 -12.10 -5.90
C LEU A 139 11.41 -12.51 -7.37
N GLU A 140 11.05 -11.61 -8.28
CA GLU A 140 10.97 -11.89 -9.72
C GLU A 140 12.02 -11.12 -10.55
N SER A 141 12.74 -10.16 -9.96
CA SER A 141 13.73 -9.35 -10.70
C SER A 141 15.17 -9.76 -10.42
N THR A 142 15.62 -9.65 -9.16
CA THR A 142 17.02 -9.85 -8.79
C THR A 142 17.27 -11.23 -8.18
N GLY A 143 16.27 -11.82 -7.52
CA GLY A 143 16.42 -13.03 -6.74
C GLY A 143 17.21 -12.84 -5.44
N VAL A 144 17.61 -11.60 -5.11
CA VAL A 144 18.38 -11.26 -3.90
C VAL A 144 17.68 -10.16 -3.09
N PRO A 145 17.77 -10.17 -1.74
CA PRO A 145 17.12 -9.17 -0.90
C PRO A 145 17.59 -7.73 -1.20
N GLU A 146 16.67 -6.77 -1.13
CA GLU A 146 16.99 -5.34 -1.15
C GLU A 146 17.63 -4.95 0.18
N VAL A 147 18.79 -4.30 0.12
CA VAL A 147 19.54 -3.90 1.30
C VAL A 147 19.21 -2.45 1.65
N ASP A 148 18.70 -2.26 2.87
CA ASP A 148 18.48 -0.95 3.49
C ASP A 148 17.70 0.05 2.61
N PRO A 149 16.47 -0.32 2.17
CA PRO A 149 15.70 0.54 1.29
C PRO A 149 15.44 1.91 1.90
N THR A 150 15.59 2.98 1.11
CA THR A 150 15.39 4.36 1.59
C THR A 150 13.94 4.61 2.02
N TYR A 151 12.97 3.87 1.44
CA TYR A 151 11.56 3.94 1.84
C TYR A 151 11.27 3.26 3.18
N TYR A 152 12.22 2.49 3.72
CA TYR A 152 12.18 1.98 5.09
C TYR A 152 12.93 2.90 6.04
N TYR A 153 14.14 3.34 5.67
CA TYR A 153 14.93 4.25 6.48
C TYR A 153 15.77 5.19 5.60
N ALA A 154 15.49 6.48 5.66
CA ALA A 154 16.28 7.48 4.96
C ALA A 154 17.56 7.80 5.75
N LYS A 155 18.72 7.53 5.18
CA LYS A 155 20.00 7.82 5.84
C LYS A 155 20.11 9.33 6.15
N PRO A 156 20.73 9.73 7.28
CA PRO A 156 20.90 11.15 7.62
C PRO A 156 21.51 11.97 6.47
N THR A 157 22.49 11.42 5.77
CA THR A 157 23.12 12.07 4.61
C THR A 157 22.15 12.31 3.45
N THR A 158 21.22 11.38 3.18
CA THR A 158 20.17 11.55 2.17
C THR A 158 19.23 12.70 2.54
N VAL A 159 18.80 12.75 3.79
CA VAL A 159 17.93 13.82 4.33
C VAL A 159 18.65 15.17 4.24
N THR A 160 19.88 15.26 4.74
CA THR A 160 20.67 16.50 4.71
C THR A 160 20.96 17.00 3.30
N ASN A 161 21.37 16.11 2.38
CA ASN A 161 21.73 16.52 1.01
C ASN A 161 20.52 16.94 0.16
N SER A 162 19.36 16.33 0.40
CA SER A 162 18.13 16.67 -0.33
C SER A 162 17.43 17.90 0.23
N GLY A 163 17.67 18.25 1.50
CA GLY A 163 16.91 19.26 2.22
C GLY A 163 15.47 18.86 2.54
N GLN A 164 15.09 17.60 2.29
CA GLN A 164 13.76 17.05 2.56
C GLN A 164 13.71 16.35 3.91
N SER A 165 12.52 16.22 4.50
CA SER A 165 12.33 15.45 5.75
C SER A 165 12.39 13.95 5.50
N ARG A 166 12.45 13.14 6.57
CA ARG A 166 12.36 11.66 6.46
C ARG A 166 11.05 11.20 5.84
N ALA A 167 9.93 11.82 6.22
CA ALA A 167 8.59 11.48 5.71
C ALA A 167 8.46 11.67 4.18
N TYR A 168 9.33 12.48 3.56
CA TYR A 168 9.39 12.56 2.10
C TYR A 168 9.86 11.24 1.46
N PHE A 169 10.67 10.44 2.15
CA PHE A 169 11.23 9.20 1.64
C PHE A 169 10.57 7.97 2.26
N GLU A 170 10.41 7.97 3.58
CA GLU A 170 10.03 6.81 4.39
C GLU A 170 8.51 6.54 4.33
N ILE A 171 8.13 5.26 4.31
CA ILE A 171 6.76 4.79 4.50
C ILE A 171 6.64 4.39 5.97
N GLU A 172 6.09 5.29 6.80
CA GLU A 172 6.03 5.12 8.25
C GLU A 172 5.31 3.82 8.67
N GLY A 173 4.19 3.50 8.01
CA GLY A 173 3.43 2.28 8.28
C GLY A 173 4.17 0.99 7.93
N LEU A 174 5.20 1.04 7.06
CA LEU A 174 6.08 -0.12 6.84
C LEU A 174 6.96 -0.36 8.07
N ARG A 175 7.54 0.70 8.64
CA ARG A 175 8.38 0.59 9.85
C ARG A 175 7.55 0.12 11.04
N GLU A 176 6.37 0.72 11.21
CA GLU A 176 5.38 0.30 12.22
C GLU A 176 5.04 -1.19 12.05
N GLY A 177 4.68 -1.61 10.84
CA GLY A 177 4.34 -3.00 10.54
C GLY A 177 5.49 -3.99 10.76
N LEU A 178 6.73 -3.63 10.38
CA LEU A 178 7.90 -4.49 10.53
C LEU A 178 8.27 -4.74 11.99
N SER A 179 7.91 -3.84 12.92
CA SER A 179 8.15 -4.04 14.36
C SER A 179 7.41 -5.27 14.95
N HIS A 180 6.43 -5.80 14.24
CA HIS A 180 5.69 -7.01 14.61
C HIS A 180 6.32 -8.30 14.06
N PHE A 181 7.44 -8.19 13.37
CA PHE A 181 8.17 -9.31 12.80
C PHE A 181 9.58 -9.41 13.38
N LYS A 182 10.12 -10.62 13.32
CA LYS A 182 11.55 -10.86 13.54
C LYS A 182 12.23 -11.06 12.19
N SER A 183 13.51 -10.69 12.12
CA SER A 183 14.35 -11.10 11.00
C SER A 183 14.84 -12.52 11.19
N PHE A 184 15.15 -13.16 10.07
CA PHE A 184 15.97 -14.36 10.05
C PHE A 184 17.45 -14.00 10.24
N ASP A 185 18.31 -15.02 10.20
CA ASP A 185 19.75 -14.89 9.91
C ASP A 185 20.09 -15.75 8.68
N LYS A 186 19.59 -15.32 7.51
CA LYS A 186 19.75 -16.02 6.24
C LYS A 186 20.80 -15.34 5.37
N ALA A 187 21.53 -16.13 4.59
CA ALA A 187 22.33 -15.61 3.50
C ALA A 187 21.45 -15.14 2.34
N ASP A 188 21.89 -14.11 1.61
CA ASP A 188 21.13 -13.52 0.48
C ASP A 188 20.79 -14.52 -0.64
N SER A 189 21.57 -15.60 -0.76
CA SER A 189 21.39 -16.65 -1.77
C SER A 189 20.39 -17.72 -1.38
N GLU A 190 19.91 -17.74 -0.13
CA GLU A 190 18.96 -18.76 0.31
C GLU A 190 17.57 -18.55 -0.29
N ASN A 191 16.84 -19.65 -0.48
CA ASN A 191 15.44 -19.60 -0.88
C ASN A 191 14.58 -18.93 0.20
N TYR A 192 13.54 -18.24 -0.26
CA TYR A 192 12.53 -17.63 0.60
C TYR A 192 11.37 -18.58 0.88
N ASN A 193 10.74 -18.34 2.01
CA ASN A 193 9.40 -18.79 2.35
C ASN A 193 8.75 -17.60 3.05
N LEU A 194 7.95 -16.80 2.32
CA LEU A 194 7.57 -15.46 2.76
C LEU A 194 6.88 -15.53 4.12
N GLN A 195 7.29 -14.64 5.02
CA GLN A 195 6.94 -14.66 6.43
C GLN A 195 5.66 -13.87 6.73
N GLY A 196 5.22 -13.00 5.83
CA GLY A 196 4.02 -12.23 6.08
C GLY A 196 3.66 -11.20 5.03
N VAL A 197 2.62 -10.45 5.39
CA VAL A 197 2.08 -9.33 4.62
C VAL A 197 1.89 -8.14 5.54
N ILE A 198 2.30 -6.95 5.08
CA ILE A 198 1.94 -5.67 5.67
C ILE A 198 1.16 -4.88 4.62
N ILE A 199 -0.05 -4.42 4.95
CA ILE A 199 -0.85 -3.53 4.11
C ILE A 199 -0.88 -2.15 4.77
N VAL A 200 -0.35 -1.15 4.07
CA VAL A 200 -0.21 0.22 4.57
C VAL A 200 -1.22 1.11 3.83
N PRO A 201 -2.28 1.61 4.49
CA PRO A 201 -3.21 2.56 3.86
C PRO A 201 -2.49 3.86 3.52
N SER A 202 -3.04 4.65 2.58
CA SER A 202 -2.33 5.84 2.08
C SER A 202 -1.97 6.85 3.18
N ARG A 203 -2.83 6.99 4.21
CA ARG A 203 -2.60 7.84 5.39
C ARG A 203 -1.40 7.47 6.25
N ALA A 204 -0.95 6.21 6.20
CA ALA A 204 0.25 5.73 6.89
C ALA A 204 1.43 5.55 5.92
N ALA A 205 1.27 6.03 4.69
CA ALA A 205 2.32 6.12 3.68
C ALA A 205 2.52 7.60 3.30
N PHE A 206 2.22 7.99 2.06
CA PHE A 206 2.47 9.35 1.57
C PHE A 206 1.23 10.24 1.50
N ALA A 207 0.03 9.71 1.76
CA ALA A 207 -1.25 10.43 1.69
C ALA A 207 -1.31 11.42 0.50
N ARG A 208 -1.37 12.73 0.80
CA ARG A 208 -1.32 13.82 -0.18
C ARG A 208 -0.05 14.66 -0.07
N ASP A 209 0.91 14.19 0.70
CA ASP A 209 2.12 14.90 1.04
C ASP A 209 3.14 14.84 -0.09
N SER A 210 4.10 15.76 -0.04
CA SER A 210 5.26 15.70 -0.92
C SER A 210 6.06 14.44 -0.61
N HIS A 211 6.44 13.69 -1.64
CA HIS A 211 7.09 12.40 -1.49
C HIS A 211 8.11 12.17 -2.60
N TYR A 212 9.08 11.30 -2.33
CA TYR A 212 10.09 10.89 -3.27
C TYR A 212 9.44 10.06 -4.38
N PRO A 213 9.65 10.41 -5.66
CA PRO A 213 9.01 9.74 -6.78
C PRO A 213 9.77 8.44 -7.10
N TYR A 214 9.70 7.44 -6.21
CA TYR A 214 10.29 6.12 -6.46
C TYR A 214 9.82 5.61 -7.84
N ALA A 215 10.77 5.16 -8.66
CA ALA A 215 10.52 4.76 -10.06
C ALA A 215 9.82 5.83 -10.93
N ASN A 216 10.00 7.12 -10.64
CA ASN A 216 9.38 8.27 -11.32
C ASN A 216 7.84 8.23 -11.35
N ILE A 217 7.23 7.66 -10.31
CA ILE A 217 5.79 7.53 -10.16
C ILE A 217 5.30 8.44 -9.04
N ASP A 218 4.10 9.01 -9.22
CA ASP A 218 3.34 9.67 -8.16
C ASP A 218 2.68 8.62 -7.25
N TRP A 219 3.07 8.65 -5.98
CA TRP A 219 2.64 7.72 -4.93
C TRP A 219 1.49 8.25 -4.07
N ARG A 220 0.96 9.44 -4.40
CA ARG A 220 -0.19 10.06 -3.74
C ARG A 220 -1.41 9.14 -3.68
N ASN A 221 -2.07 9.12 -2.52
CA ASN A 221 -3.29 8.37 -2.18
C ASN A 221 -3.17 6.85 -2.40
N ARG A 222 -1.96 6.30 -2.51
CA ARG A 222 -1.80 4.86 -2.75
C ARG A 222 -1.71 4.08 -1.46
N THR A 223 -2.45 2.99 -1.43
CA THR A 223 -2.28 1.93 -0.43
C THR A 223 -1.19 0.97 -0.92
N PHE A 224 -0.29 0.56 -0.04
CA PHE A 224 0.83 -0.34 -0.33
C PHE A 224 0.59 -1.71 0.28
N VAL A 225 0.98 -2.76 -0.43
CA VAL A 225 0.96 -4.15 0.04
C VAL A 225 2.37 -4.69 -0.07
N PHE A 226 3.00 -4.96 1.07
CA PHE A 226 4.31 -5.58 1.19
C PHE A 226 4.13 -7.07 1.48
N ASN A 227 4.59 -7.94 0.58
CA ASN A 227 4.63 -9.38 0.79
C ASN A 227 6.08 -9.84 0.81
N PHE A 228 6.57 -10.29 1.97
CA PHE A 228 8.00 -10.21 2.25
C PHE A 228 8.53 -11.29 3.18
N GLN A 229 9.85 -11.33 3.27
CA GLN A 229 10.67 -11.97 4.29
C GLN A 229 11.86 -11.05 4.61
N VAL A 230 12.19 -10.86 5.89
CA VAL A 230 13.38 -10.11 6.32
C VAL A 230 14.51 -11.11 6.56
N TYR A 231 15.46 -11.17 5.64
CA TYR A 231 16.53 -12.18 5.67
C TYR A 231 17.49 -11.97 6.82
N LYS A 232 17.80 -10.71 7.13
CA LYS A 232 18.76 -10.34 8.16
C LYS A 232 18.52 -8.91 8.60
N THR A 233 18.84 -8.64 9.86
CA THR A 233 18.93 -7.30 10.40
C THR A 233 20.26 -7.10 11.13
N SER A 234 20.74 -5.85 11.20
CA SER A 234 21.93 -5.48 11.97
C SER A 234 21.81 -4.05 12.46
N ALA A 235 22.38 -3.77 13.64
CA ALA A 235 22.48 -2.41 14.15
C ALA A 235 23.18 -1.49 13.13
N ARG A 236 22.74 -0.23 13.11
CA ARG A 236 23.35 0.81 12.29
C ARG A 236 24.43 1.51 13.11
N ASP A 237 25.65 1.54 12.56
CA ASP A 237 26.78 2.29 13.12
C ASP A 237 26.61 3.81 12.95
#